data_AF-A0A1Y5DI87-F1
#
_entry.id   AF-A0A1Y5DI87-F1
#
_cell.length_a   1.000
_cell.length_b   1.000
_cell.length_c   1.000
_cell.angle_alpha   90.00
_cell.angle_beta   90.00
_cell.angle_gamma   90.00
#
_symmetry.space_group_name_H-M   'P 1'
#
loop_
_entity.id
_entity.type
_entity.pdbx_description
1 polymer ?
#
loop_
_entity_poly.entity_id
_entity_poly.type
_entity_poly.pdbx_seq_one_letter_code
_entity_poly.pdbx_strand_id
1 'polypeptide(L)'
;MSNIIPFNFNNHKIRIINDVTGQPWFVLSDVCKALNLTNPSAVADRLDDDEKSNPKPDLGLRVDQLLINESGLFSVILRSDKTSAKVFKKWLTSEVLPSIRNNGSYSAHTSIFSAADKMIFEMAINTINPDQASKIAMLKKFGEDRGHSMDYLPEEVDAPPAHDSLTELLRKNHSSISAIRANDILIRLGLIEVRTRLSSNGKQKKYKGVTDNGRRYGLNRVSLKSPNETRVRWYVETFPELLEMITKKYDEADLLAK
;
A
#
# COMPACT_ATOMS: atom_id res chain seq x y z
N MET A 1 -35.59 -0.02 -7.44
CA MET A 1 -35.14 -0.36 -8.79
C MET A 1 -34.01 -1.35 -8.65
N SER A 2 -34.21 -2.63 -8.99
CA SER A 2 -33.12 -3.62 -8.98
C SER A 2 -32.43 -3.62 -10.33
N ASN A 3 -31.11 -3.42 -10.34
CA ASN A 3 -30.31 -3.43 -11.56
C ASN A 3 -29.93 -4.86 -11.96
N ILE A 4 -30.10 -5.19 -13.23
CA ILE A 4 -29.60 -6.44 -13.81
C ILE A 4 -28.15 -6.21 -14.25
N ILE A 5 -27.20 -6.94 -13.67
CA ILE A 5 -25.78 -6.84 -14.00
C ILE A 5 -25.38 -8.12 -14.76
N PRO A 6 -24.95 -8.06 -16.03
CA PRO A 6 -24.46 -9.22 -16.74
C PRO A 6 -23.04 -9.58 -16.29
N PHE A 7 -22.87 -10.77 -15.73
CA PHE A 7 -21.56 -11.38 -15.44
C PHE A 7 -21.14 -12.30 -16.58
N ASN A 8 -19.88 -12.28 -16.99
CA ASN A 8 -19.38 -13.11 -18.08
C ASN A 8 -18.49 -14.25 -17.54
N PHE A 9 -18.94 -15.50 -17.70
CA PHE A 9 -18.18 -16.69 -17.31
C PHE A 9 -17.94 -17.56 -18.53
N ASN A 10 -16.68 -17.76 -18.93
CA ASN A 10 -16.31 -18.57 -20.11
C ASN A 10 -17.12 -18.22 -21.38
N ASN A 11 -17.31 -16.92 -21.65
CA ASN A 11 -18.11 -16.42 -22.77
C ASN A 11 -19.64 -16.66 -22.65
N HIS A 12 -20.12 -17.08 -21.48
CA HIS A 12 -21.54 -17.17 -21.14
C HIS A 12 -21.96 -15.97 -20.29
N LYS A 13 -22.97 -15.25 -20.76
CA LYS A 13 -23.60 -14.15 -20.00
C LYS A 13 -24.57 -14.72 -18.97
N ILE A 14 -24.26 -14.52 -17.69
CA ILE A 14 -25.11 -14.85 -16.55
C ILE A 14 -25.75 -13.56 -16.06
N ARG A 15 -27.08 -13.50 -16.04
CA ARG A 15 -27.81 -12.36 -15.49
C ARG A 15 -27.87 -12.45 -13.97
N ILE A 16 -27.50 -11.35 -13.31
CA ILE A 16 -27.53 -11.18 -11.85
C ILE A 16 -28.50 -10.06 -11.50
N ILE A 17 -29.32 -10.27 -10.48
CA ILE A 17 -30.26 -9.29 -9.92
C ILE A 17 -29.90 -9.07 -8.46
N ASN A 18 -29.67 -7.82 -8.09
CA ASN A 18 -29.47 -7.50 -6.68
C ASN A 18 -30.82 -7.23 -6.02
N ASP A 19 -31.05 -7.85 -4.87
CA ASP A 19 -32.21 -7.53 -4.05
C ASP A 19 -32.03 -6.19 -3.31
N VAL A 20 -33.05 -5.82 -2.51
CA VAL A 20 -33.04 -4.55 -1.75
C VAL A 20 -31.96 -4.51 -0.66
N THR A 21 -31.41 -5.65 -0.28
CA THR A 21 -30.33 -5.80 0.71
C THR A 21 -28.95 -5.88 0.06
N GLY A 22 -28.89 -5.85 -1.27
CA GLY A 22 -27.66 -5.97 -2.06
C GLY A 22 -27.20 -7.42 -2.29
N GLN A 23 -28.00 -8.42 -1.92
CA GLN A 23 -27.67 -9.82 -2.15
C GLN A 23 -27.89 -10.20 -3.63
N PRO A 24 -26.94 -10.92 -4.25
CA PRO A 24 -27.04 -11.30 -5.65
C PRO A 24 -27.95 -12.54 -5.84
N TRP A 25 -28.84 -12.43 -6.81
CA TRP A 25 -29.68 -13.51 -7.31
C TRP A 25 -29.33 -13.80 -8.77
N PHE A 26 -29.10 -15.07 -9.09
CA PHE A 26 -28.65 -15.53 -10.39
C PHE A 26 -29.80 -16.19 -11.15
N VAL A 27 -29.91 -15.93 -12.46
CA VAL A 27 -30.90 -16.63 -13.27
C VAL A 27 -30.46 -18.08 -13.52
N LEU A 28 -31.21 -19.05 -13.00
CA LEU A 28 -30.84 -20.47 -13.05
C LEU A 28 -30.61 -20.97 -14.49
N SER A 29 -31.45 -20.54 -15.44
CA SER A 29 -31.30 -20.96 -16.84
C SER A 29 -29.94 -20.58 -17.44
N ASP A 30 -29.39 -19.43 -17.03
CA ASP A 30 -28.11 -18.94 -17.54
C ASP A 30 -26.95 -19.69 -16.89
N VAL A 31 -27.07 -19.99 -15.59
CA VAL A 31 -26.13 -20.86 -14.86
C VAL A 31 -26.09 -22.26 -15.45
N CYS A 32 -27.25 -22.85 -15.74
CA CYS A 32 -27.33 -24.15 -16.39
C CYS A 32 -26.66 -24.14 -17.77
N LYS A 33 -26.89 -23.10 -18.59
CA LYS A 33 -26.22 -22.95 -19.89
C LYS A 33 -24.70 -22.84 -19.75
N ALA A 34 -24.22 -22.02 -18.80
CA ALA A 34 -22.79 -21.83 -18.55
C ALA A 34 -22.09 -23.12 -18.08
N LEU A 35 -22.82 -23.99 -17.39
CA LEU A 35 -22.33 -25.29 -16.93
C LEU A 35 -22.62 -26.43 -17.90
N ASN A 36 -23.22 -26.17 -19.08
CA ASN A 36 -23.69 -27.20 -20.01
C ASN A 36 -24.62 -28.25 -19.36
N LEU A 37 -25.53 -27.78 -18.50
CA LEU A 37 -26.63 -28.53 -17.91
C LEU A 37 -27.89 -28.35 -18.76
N THR A 38 -28.49 -29.46 -19.20
CA THR A 38 -29.58 -29.46 -20.19
C THR A 38 -30.98 -29.36 -19.58
N ASN A 39 -31.13 -29.64 -18.29
CA ASN A 39 -32.44 -29.68 -17.63
C ASN A 39 -32.47 -28.78 -16.38
N PRO A 40 -32.78 -27.48 -16.53
CA PRO A 40 -32.89 -26.54 -15.41
C PRO A 40 -33.95 -26.93 -14.38
N SER A 41 -35.08 -27.54 -14.79
CA SER A 41 -36.12 -27.99 -13.86
C SER A 41 -35.62 -29.08 -12.92
N ALA A 42 -34.91 -30.08 -13.44
CA ALA A 42 -34.29 -31.12 -12.60
C ALA A 42 -33.18 -30.58 -11.70
N VAL A 43 -32.57 -29.44 -12.04
CA VAL A 43 -31.62 -28.74 -11.16
C VAL A 43 -32.37 -28.01 -10.05
N ALA A 44 -33.46 -27.30 -10.39
CA ALA A 44 -34.32 -26.59 -9.45
C ALA A 44 -34.94 -27.52 -8.39
N ASP A 45 -35.37 -28.72 -8.78
CA ASP A 45 -35.98 -29.71 -7.87
C ASP A 45 -35.00 -30.21 -6.79
N ARG A 46 -33.70 -30.01 -7.00
CA ARG A 46 -32.63 -30.46 -6.08
C ARG A 46 -32.15 -29.36 -5.15
N LEU A 47 -32.61 -28.12 -5.36
CA LEU A 47 -32.30 -26.97 -4.52
C LEU A 47 -33.33 -26.85 -3.42
N ASP A 48 -32.84 -26.44 -2.25
CA ASP A 48 -33.69 -26.20 -1.09
C ASP A 48 -34.60 -24.97 -1.36
N ASP A 49 -35.70 -24.87 -0.61
CA ASP A 49 -36.73 -23.86 -0.87
C ASP A 49 -36.24 -22.43 -0.56
N ASP A 50 -35.24 -22.27 0.30
CA ASP A 50 -34.57 -21.00 0.59
C ASP A 50 -33.49 -20.61 -0.44
N GLU A 51 -33.04 -21.57 -1.26
CA GLU A 51 -32.02 -21.35 -2.30
C GLU A 51 -32.62 -20.82 -3.61
N LYS A 52 -33.94 -20.94 -3.79
CA LYS A 52 -34.64 -20.61 -5.04
C LYS A 52 -35.78 -19.61 -4.82
N SER A 53 -36.02 -18.77 -5.81
CA SER A 53 -37.12 -17.81 -5.79
C SER A 53 -37.72 -17.63 -7.17
N ASN A 54 -39.04 -17.49 -7.22
CA ASN A 54 -39.73 -17.11 -8.44
C ASN A 54 -39.44 -15.63 -8.75
N PRO A 55 -39.29 -15.27 -10.03
CA PRO A 55 -38.98 -13.90 -10.42
C PRO A 55 -40.14 -12.98 -10.04
N LYS A 56 -39.81 -11.81 -9.45
CA LYS A 56 -40.83 -10.79 -9.17
C LYS A 56 -41.27 -10.14 -10.49
N PRO A 57 -42.58 -9.92 -10.72
CA PRO A 57 -43.11 -9.36 -11.98
C PRO A 57 -42.47 -8.03 -12.39
N ASP A 58 -42.03 -7.25 -11.40
CA ASP A 58 -41.55 -5.86 -11.54
C ASP A 58 -40.17 -5.73 -12.19
N LEU A 59 -39.51 -6.86 -12.51
CA LEU A 59 -38.11 -6.90 -12.97
C LEU A 59 -37.96 -7.15 -14.48
N GLY A 60 -39.06 -7.20 -15.24
CA GLY A 60 -39.03 -7.46 -16.68
C GLY A 60 -38.49 -8.85 -17.05
N LEU A 61 -38.32 -9.73 -16.06
CA LEU A 61 -38.02 -11.14 -16.27
C LEU A 61 -39.29 -11.87 -16.68
N ARG A 62 -39.15 -12.83 -17.59
CA ARG A 62 -40.25 -13.75 -17.88
C ARG A 62 -40.55 -14.58 -16.64
N VAL A 63 -41.83 -14.86 -16.42
CA VAL A 63 -42.40 -15.58 -15.26
C VAL A 63 -41.83 -17.00 -15.11
N ASP A 64 -41.13 -17.51 -16.13
CA ASP A 64 -40.53 -18.84 -16.22
C ASP A 64 -39.05 -18.91 -15.79
N GLN A 65 -38.46 -17.82 -15.29
CA GLN A 65 -37.03 -17.77 -14.94
C GLN A 65 -36.79 -17.84 -13.44
N LEU A 66 -36.58 -19.06 -12.93
CA LEU A 66 -36.22 -19.29 -11.53
C LEU A 66 -34.89 -18.59 -11.19
N LEU A 67 -34.88 -17.89 -10.06
CA LEU A 67 -33.70 -17.25 -9.49
C LEU A 67 -33.12 -18.14 -8.40
N ILE A 68 -31.80 -18.18 -8.30
CA ILE A 68 -31.09 -18.84 -7.21
C ILE A 68 -30.20 -17.84 -6.50
N ASN A 69 -30.09 -17.95 -5.18
CA ASN A 69 -29.15 -17.13 -4.41
C ASN A 69 -27.72 -17.73 -4.51
N GLU A 70 -26.76 -17.12 -3.82
CA GLU A 70 -25.37 -17.60 -3.84
C GLU A 70 -25.20 -19.02 -3.25
N SER A 71 -26.00 -19.39 -2.22
CA SER A 71 -26.02 -20.77 -1.70
C SER A 71 -26.45 -21.76 -2.78
N GLY A 72 -27.59 -21.50 -3.44
CA GLY A 72 -28.09 -22.32 -4.53
C GLY A 72 -27.10 -22.43 -5.69
N LEU A 73 -26.41 -21.33 -6.03
CA LEU A 73 -25.35 -21.35 -7.05
C LEU A 73 -24.22 -22.32 -6.66
N PHE A 74 -23.74 -22.28 -5.40
CA PHE A 74 -22.73 -23.23 -4.93
C PHE A 74 -23.26 -24.66 -4.90
N SER A 75 -24.50 -24.89 -4.47
CA SER A 75 -25.17 -26.20 -4.50
C SER A 75 -25.17 -26.80 -5.91
N VAL A 76 -25.46 -26.00 -6.95
CA VAL A 76 -25.39 -26.43 -8.36
C VAL A 76 -23.95 -26.77 -8.77
N ILE A 77 -22.98 -25.90 -8.46
CA ILE A 77 -21.59 -26.08 -8.90
C ILE A 77 -20.94 -27.29 -8.21
N LEU A 78 -21.11 -27.41 -6.90
CA LEU A 78 -20.51 -28.47 -6.08
C LEU A 78 -20.99 -29.87 -6.50
N ARG A 79 -22.28 -30.00 -6.86
CA ARG A 79 -22.89 -31.26 -7.33
C ARG A 79 -22.64 -31.57 -8.81
N SER A 80 -22.12 -30.62 -9.60
CA SER A 80 -21.94 -30.81 -11.05
C SER A 80 -20.64 -31.55 -11.40
N ASP A 81 -20.71 -32.54 -12.29
CA ASP A 81 -19.55 -33.29 -12.79
C ASP A 81 -18.91 -32.69 -14.04
N LYS A 82 -19.42 -31.54 -14.50
CA LYS A 82 -18.96 -30.85 -15.71
C LYS A 82 -17.56 -30.29 -15.49
N THR A 83 -16.76 -30.26 -16.56
CA THR A 83 -15.36 -29.78 -16.51
C THR A 83 -15.24 -28.34 -16.02
N SER A 84 -16.17 -27.47 -16.43
CA SER A 84 -16.26 -26.08 -15.93
C SER A 84 -16.50 -26.00 -14.42
N ALA A 85 -17.36 -26.87 -13.88
CA ALA A 85 -17.59 -26.96 -12.44
C ALA A 85 -16.38 -27.54 -11.70
N LYS A 86 -15.69 -28.54 -12.28
CA LYS A 86 -14.49 -29.16 -11.68
C LYS A 86 -13.36 -28.15 -11.43
N VAL A 87 -13.15 -27.19 -12.35
CA VAL A 87 -12.15 -26.13 -12.18
C VAL A 87 -12.47 -25.28 -10.94
N PHE A 88 -13.71 -24.81 -10.83
CA PHE A 88 -14.16 -24.04 -9.67
C PHE A 88 -14.08 -24.84 -8.37
N LYS A 89 -14.54 -26.10 -8.38
CA LYS A 89 -14.46 -26.99 -7.22
C LYS A 89 -13.03 -27.17 -6.74
N LYS A 90 -12.09 -27.39 -7.66
CA LYS A 90 -10.67 -27.58 -7.32
C LYS A 90 -10.07 -26.31 -6.71
N TRP A 91 -10.36 -25.14 -7.28
CA TRP A 91 -9.92 -23.86 -6.73
C TRP A 91 -10.47 -23.64 -5.31
N LEU A 92 -11.78 -23.84 -5.12
CA LEU A 92 -12.42 -23.69 -3.82
C LEU A 92 -11.83 -24.65 -2.76
N THR A 93 -11.65 -25.93 -3.09
CA THR A 93 -11.19 -26.95 -2.13
C THR A 93 -9.70 -26.97 -1.90
N SER A 94 -8.89 -26.53 -2.87
CA SER A 94 -7.42 -26.61 -2.79
C SER A 94 -6.78 -25.29 -2.38
N GLU A 95 -7.47 -24.17 -2.59
CA GLU A 95 -6.94 -22.83 -2.33
C GLU A 95 -7.79 -22.08 -1.29
N VAL A 96 -9.05 -21.79 -1.63
CA VAL A 96 -9.91 -20.90 -0.81
C VAL A 96 -10.18 -21.46 0.58
N LEU A 97 -10.74 -22.68 0.67
CA LEU A 97 -11.10 -23.29 1.96
C LEU A 97 -9.87 -23.57 2.84
N PRO A 98 -8.75 -24.10 2.31
CA PRO A 98 -7.51 -24.20 3.09
C PRO A 98 -6.99 -22.86 3.60
N SER A 99 -7.02 -21.80 2.77
CA SER A 99 -6.62 -20.45 3.18
C SER A 99 -7.51 -19.91 4.30
N ILE A 100 -8.83 -20.05 4.20
CA ILE A 100 -9.74 -19.61 5.26
C ILE A 100 -9.50 -20.42 6.54
N ARG A 101 -9.35 -21.74 6.45
CA ARG A 101 -9.10 -22.61 7.61
C ARG A 101 -7.81 -22.25 8.34
N ASN A 102 -6.75 -21.93 7.60
CA ASN A 102 -5.44 -21.64 8.17
C ASN A 102 -5.30 -20.18 8.63
N ASN A 103 -5.90 -19.23 7.89
CA ASN A 103 -5.62 -17.80 8.03
C ASN A 103 -6.85 -16.99 8.47
N GLY A 104 -8.02 -17.62 8.62
CA GLY A 104 -9.29 -16.96 8.96
C GLY A 104 -9.89 -16.12 7.84
N SER A 105 -9.25 -16.04 6.67
CA SER A 105 -9.71 -15.24 5.52
C SER A 105 -9.14 -15.75 4.20
N TYR A 106 -9.78 -15.36 3.09
CA TYR A 106 -9.26 -15.53 1.73
C TYR A 106 -9.10 -14.14 1.09
N SER A 107 -7.95 -13.87 0.49
CA SER A 107 -7.69 -12.63 -0.25
C SER A 107 -7.19 -12.99 -1.64
N ALA A 108 -7.97 -12.66 -2.67
CA ALA A 108 -7.62 -12.89 -4.08
C ALA A 108 -6.39 -12.07 -4.52
N HIS A 109 -6.02 -11.06 -3.74
CA HIS A 109 -4.72 -10.42 -3.83
C HIS A 109 -3.84 -10.99 -2.72
N THR A 110 -2.93 -11.90 -3.07
CA THR A 110 -1.76 -12.15 -2.23
C THR A 110 -1.11 -10.79 -2.00
N SER A 111 -1.24 -10.22 -0.80
CA SER A 111 -0.48 -9.03 -0.49
C SER A 111 0.97 -9.46 -0.52
N ILE A 112 1.73 -8.92 -1.48
CA ILE A 112 3.16 -9.19 -1.70
C ILE A 112 3.94 -9.01 -0.38
N PHE A 113 3.41 -8.19 0.54
CA PHE A 113 3.98 -7.95 1.86
C PHE A 113 2.91 -8.11 2.93
N SER A 114 3.25 -8.80 4.02
CA SER A 114 2.39 -8.84 5.21
C SER A 114 2.25 -7.44 5.83
N ALA A 115 1.29 -7.26 6.75
CA ALA A 115 1.16 -6.01 7.50
C ALA A 115 2.44 -5.68 8.30
N ALA A 116 3.09 -6.70 8.87
CA ALA A 116 4.36 -6.54 9.59
C ALA A 116 5.50 -6.11 8.66
N ASP A 117 5.56 -6.66 7.45
CA ASP A 117 6.57 -6.31 6.46
C ASP A 117 6.48 -4.84 6.04
N LYS A 118 5.26 -4.36 5.78
CA LYS A 118 5.00 -2.95 5.47
C LYS A 118 5.47 -2.05 6.62
N MET A 119 5.12 -2.41 7.85
CA MET A 119 5.49 -1.63 9.04
C MET A 119 7.01 -1.57 9.24
N ILE A 120 7.72 -2.69 9.09
CA ILE A 120 9.19 -2.74 9.21
C ILE A 120 9.84 -1.88 8.12
N PHE A 121 9.37 -2.01 6.88
CA PHE A 121 9.92 -1.26 5.75
C PHE A 121 9.68 0.25 5.91
N GLU A 122 8.45 0.66 6.23
CA GLU A 122 8.11 2.07 6.50
C GLU A 122 8.90 2.64 7.67
N MET A 123 9.07 1.88 8.76
CA MET A 123 9.90 2.30 9.89
C MET A 123 11.34 2.50 9.46
N ALA A 124 11.92 1.60 8.65
CA ALA A 124 13.27 1.73 8.13
C ALA A 124 13.41 2.97 7.23
N ILE A 125 12.47 3.19 6.30
CA ILE A 125 12.46 4.36 5.41
C ILE A 125 12.36 5.65 6.21
N ASN A 126 11.47 5.74 7.20
CA ASN A 126 11.31 6.94 8.01
C ASN A 126 12.50 7.19 8.95
N THR A 127 13.12 6.13 9.48
CA THR A 127 14.25 6.24 10.40
C THR A 127 15.54 6.62 9.68
N ILE A 128 15.81 5.98 8.53
CA ILE A 128 17.05 6.17 7.76
C ILE A 128 16.93 7.39 6.84
N ASN A 129 15.71 7.72 6.40
CA ASN A 129 15.39 8.68 5.34
C ASN A 129 16.34 8.56 4.12
N PRO A 130 16.40 7.37 3.49
CA PRO A 130 17.30 7.13 2.38
C PRO A 130 16.87 7.93 1.14
N ASP A 131 17.81 8.18 0.23
CA ASP A 131 17.50 8.74 -1.10
C ASP A 131 16.69 7.76 -1.96
N GLN A 132 16.15 8.24 -3.09
CA GLN A 132 15.25 7.45 -3.94
C GLN A 132 15.90 6.17 -4.49
N ALA A 133 17.15 6.25 -4.95
CA ALA A 133 17.90 5.08 -5.42
C ALA A 133 18.05 4.03 -4.31
N SER A 134 18.41 4.49 -3.10
CA SER A 134 18.52 3.63 -1.93
C SER A 134 17.17 3.02 -1.50
N LYS A 135 16.05 3.76 -1.59
CA LYS A 135 14.70 3.22 -1.34
C LYS A 135 14.36 2.08 -2.29
N ILE A 136 14.62 2.27 -3.59
CA ILE A 136 14.34 1.28 -4.63
C ILE A 136 15.23 0.04 -4.43
N ALA A 137 16.52 0.23 -4.14
CA ALA A 137 17.43 -0.88 -3.84
C ALA A 137 17.00 -1.67 -2.58
N MET A 138 16.59 -0.96 -1.52
CA MET A 138 16.06 -1.59 -0.31
C MET A 138 14.78 -2.37 -0.61
N LEU A 139 13.86 -1.80 -1.39
CA LEU A 139 12.59 -2.44 -1.74
C LEU A 139 12.80 -3.68 -2.61
N LYS A 140 13.68 -3.58 -3.61
CA LYS A 140 14.07 -4.70 -4.48
C LYS A 140 14.57 -5.88 -3.66
N LYS A 141 15.58 -5.63 -2.81
CA LYS A 141 16.14 -6.67 -1.93
C LYS A 141 15.11 -7.22 -0.95
N PHE A 142 14.28 -6.35 -0.37
CA PHE A 142 13.26 -6.75 0.60
C PHE A 142 12.20 -7.69 0.00
N GLY A 143 11.82 -7.46 -1.26
CA GLY A 143 10.93 -8.33 -2.03
C GLY A 143 11.59 -9.63 -2.48
N GLU A 144 12.81 -9.56 -3.01
CA GLU A 144 13.59 -10.73 -3.45
C GLU A 144 13.88 -11.70 -2.30
N ASP A 145 14.26 -11.20 -1.12
CA ASP A 145 14.50 -12.01 0.09
C ASP A 145 13.24 -12.77 0.55
N ARG A 146 12.06 -12.37 0.08
CA ARG A 146 10.75 -13.01 0.36
C ARG A 146 10.23 -13.85 -0.80
N GLY A 147 11.02 -14.01 -1.86
CA GLY A 147 10.66 -14.81 -3.03
C GLY A 147 9.75 -14.10 -4.03
N HIS A 148 9.69 -12.76 -4.00
CA HIS A 148 8.94 -11.98 -4.97
C HIS A 148 9.84 -11.47 -6.09
N SER A 149 9.40 -11.60 -7.35
CA SER A 149 10.04 -10.91 -8.47
C SER A 149 9.77 -9.40 -8.37
N MET A 150 10.83 -8.61 -8.58
CA MET A 150 10.81 -7.16 -8.50
C MET A 150 11.24 -6.53 -9.84
N ASP A 151 11.08 -7.27 -10.96
CA ASP A 151 11.57 -6.89 -12.30
C ASP A 151 10.86 -5.66 -12.88
N TYR A 152 9.73 -5.27 -12.28
CA TYR A 152 9.00 -4.04 -12.61
C TYR A 152 9.59 -2.78 -11.98
N LEU A 153 10.56 -2.90 -11.07
CA LEU A 153 11.28 -1.75 -10.54
C LEU A 153 12.30 -1.24 -11.59
N PRO A 154 12.48 0.08 -11.71
CA PRO A 154 13.45 0.64 -12.64
C PRO A 154 14.87 0.20 -12.27
N GLU A 155 15.67 -0.15 -13.28
CA GLU A 155 17.07 -0.55 -13.10
C GLU A 155 17.98 0.65 -12.76
N GLU A 156 17.62 1.83 -13.26
CA GLU A 156 18.35 3.07 -13.07
C GLU A 156 17.45 4.12 -12.43
N VAL A 157 18.02 4.87 -11.49
CA VAL A 157 17.35 5.94 -10.76
C VAL A 157 18.32 7.10 -10.70
N ASP A 158 17.83 8.33 -10.85
CA ASP A 158 18.65 9.52 -10.73
C ASP A 158 19.47 9.50 -9.44
N ALA A 159 20.74 9.88 -9.56
CA ALA A 159 21.64 9.95 -8.42
C ALA A 159 21.05 10.85 -7.33
N PRO A 160 21.24 10.54 -6.03
CA PRO A 160 20.81 11.42 -4.97
C PRO A 160 21.33 12.84 -5.20
N PRO A 161 20.51 13.88 -4.94
CA PRO A 161 20.95 15.25 -5.08
C PRO A 161 22.24 15.46 -4.30
N ALA A 162 23.20 16.14 -4.91
CA ALA A 162 24.48 16.44 -4.28
C ALA A 162 24.22 17.11 -2.93
N HIS A 163 24.89 16.63 -1.88
CA HIS A 163 24.67 17.11 -0.52
C HIS A 163 25.97 17.13 0.29
N ASP A 164 26.04 18.02 1.26
CA ASP A 164 27.26 18.23 2.06
C ASP A 164 26.92 18.67 3.50
N SER A 165 27.94 18.82 4.34
CA SER A 165 27.79 19.36 5.70
C SER A 165 27.46 20.86 5.67
N LEU A 166 26.75 21.33 6.69
CA LEU A 166 26.47 22.77 6.86
C LEU A 166 27.76 23.60 6.82
N THR A 167 28.81 23.16 7.52
CA THR A 167 30.10 23.86 7.57
C THR A 167 30.72 24.01 6.18
N GLU A 168 30.71 22.94 5.38
CA GLU A 168 31.31 22.95 4.06
C GLU A 168 30.50 23.80 3.08
N LEU A 169 29.17 23.80 3.19
CA LEU A 169 28.31 24.63 2.34
C LEU A 169 28.40 26.12 2.71
N LEU A 170 28.47 26.46 4.00
CA LEU A 170 28.72 27.84 4.43
C LEU A 170 30.06 28.36 3.90
N ARG A 171 31.11 27.51 3.97
CA ARG A 171 32.44 27.83 3.42
C ARG A 171 32.40 28.04 1.91
N LYS A 172 31.76 27.12 1.16
CA LYS A 172 31.63 27.20 -0.31
C LYS A 172 30.83 28.43 -0.77
N ASN A 173 29.87 28.89 0.03
CA ASN A 173 29.06 30.07 -0.26
C ASN A 173 29.63 31.35 0.37
N HIS A 174 30.87 31.33 0.86
CA HIS A 174 31.57 32.47 1.44
C HIS A 174 30.79 33.17 2.58
N SER A 175 29.99 32.43 3.34
CA SER A 175 29.21 32.99 4.44
C SER A 175 30.10 33.31 5.65
N SER A 176 29.87 34.48 6.25
CA SER A 176 30.48 34.88 7.53
C SER A 176 29.81 34.24 8.75
N ILE A 177 28.64 33.60 8.56
CA ILE A 177 27.86 32.99 9.63
C ILE A 177 28.51 31.68 10.04
N SER A 178 28.80 31.52 11.33
CA SER A 178 29.35 30.26 11.84
C SER A 178 28.30 29.14 11.79
N ALA A 179 28.75 27.90 11.57
CA ALA A 179 27.87 26.74 11.59
C ALA A 179 27.08 26.59 12.90
N ILE A 180 27.59 27.12 14.01
CA ILE A 180 26.90 27.13 15.30
C ILE A 180 25.67 28.05 15.22
N ARG A 181 25.86 29.32 14.82
CA ARG A 181 24.76 30.28 14.72
C ARG A 181 23.74 29.89 13.66
N ALA A 182 24.21 29.38 12.52
CA ALA A 182 23.34 28.85 11.48
C ALA A 182 22.46 27.71 12.00
N ASN A 183 23.02 26.77 12.79
CA ASN A 183 22.23 25.71 13.41
C ASN A 183 21.16 26.24 14.38
N ASP A 184 21.48 27.25 15.19
CA ASP A 184 20.50 27.83 16.12
C ASP A 184 19.32 28.45 15.38
N ILE A 185 19.58 29.14 14.27
CA ILE A 185 18.55 29.71 13.41
C ILE A 185 17.72 28.60 12.75
N LEU A 186 18.36 27.54 12.25
CA LEU A 186 17.67 26.39 11.67
C LEU A 186 16.76 25.67 12.68
N ILE A 187 17.15 25.63 13.96
CA ILE A 187 16.30 25.13 15.04
C ILE A 187 15.09 26.05 15.26
N ARG A 188 15.31 27.37 15.31
CA ARG A 188 14.23 28.36 15.48
C ARG A 188 13.24 28.38 14.31
N LEU A 189 13.72 28.14 13.09
CA LEU A 189 12.89 27.97 11.91
C LEU A 189 12.14 26.63 11.88
N GLY A 190 12.43 25.72 12.82
CA GLY A 190 11.81 24.40 12.89
C GLY A 190 12.24 23.47 11.76
N LEU A 191 13.37 23.74 11.09
CA LEU A 191 13.92 22.89 10.01
C LEU A 191 14.80 21.75 10.56
N ILE A 192 15.38 21.95 11.74
CA ILE A 192 16.06 20.90 12.49
C ILE A 192 15.62 20.89 13.94
N GLU A 193 15.73 19.74 14.60
CA GLU A 193 15.43 19.55 16.00
C GLU A 193 16.60 18.88 16.74
N VAL A 194 16.66 19.10 18.05
CA VAL A 194 17.65 18.45 18.92
C VAL A 194 17.01 17.23 19.56
N ARG A 195 17.53 16.06 19.24
CA ARG A 195 17.13 14.77 19.78
C ARG A 195 18.11 14.31 20.84
N THR A 196 17.66 13.45 21.75
CA THR A 196 18.49 12.88 22.81
C THR A 196 18.54 11.37 22.70
N ARG A 197 19.70 10.77 22.95
CA ARG A 197 19.89 9.32 23.09
C ARG A 197 20.69 9.00 24.34
N LEU A 198 20.67 7.75 24.76
CA LEU A 198 21.64 7.22 25.71
C LEU A 198 22.92 6.79 24.98
N SER A 199 24.07 7.13 25.56
CA SER A 199 25.38 6.61 25.18
C SER A 199 25.55 5.19 25.73
N SER A 200 26.53 4.44 25.22
CA SER A 200 26.87 3.10 25.73
C SER A 200 27.13 3.07 27.25
N ASN A 201 27.54 4.21 27.83
CA ASN A 201 27.81 4.38 29.26
C ASN A 201 26.62 5.01 30.01
N GLY A 202 25.40 4.98 29.46
CA GLY A 202 24.18 5.50 30.09
C GLY A 202 24.02 7.03 30.11
N LYS A 203 25.05 7.81 29.70
CA LYS A 203 24.96 9.28 29.64
C LYS A 203 24.07 9.74 28.48
N GLN A 204 23.23 10.74 28.72
CA GLN A 204 22.46 11.39 27.66
C GLN A 204 23.38 12.15 26.68
N LYS A 205 23.20 11.93 25.39
CA LYS A 205 23.87 12.64 24.29
C LYS A 205 22.83 13.28 23.39
N LYS A 206 23.05 14.56 23.06
CA LYS A 206 22.21 15.31 22.13
C LYS A 206 22.78 15.21 20.72
N TYR A 207 21.90 15.09 19.73
CA TYR A 207 22.24 15.09 18.31
C TYR A 207 21.14 15.82 17.53
N LYS A 208 21.42 16.20 16.28
CA LYS A 208 20.51 16.99 15.44
C LYS A 208 19.85 16.09 14.40
N GLY A 209 18.57 16.36 14.11
CA GLY A 209 17.84 15.72 13.02
C GLY A 209 17.07 16.75 12.21
N VAL A 210 16.98 16.55 10.90
CA VAL A 210 16.07 17.29 10.02
C VAL A 210 14.63 16.92 10.34
N THR A 211 13.77 17.93 10.50
CA THR A 211 12.32 17.80 10.70
C THR A 211 11.60 17.60 9.37
N ASP A 212 10.29 17.34 9.39
CA ASP A 212 9.50 17.23 8.16
C ASP A 212 9.53 18.51 7.31
N ASN A 213 9.50 19.68 7.95
CA ASN A 213 9.64 20.98 7.27
C ASN A 213 11.04 21.19 6.67
N GLY A 214 12.07 20.63 7.30
CA GLY A 214 13.45 20.74 6.82
C GLY A 214 13.79 19.81 5.66
N ARG A 215 12.95 18.81 5.34
CA ARG A 215 13.23 17.79 4.32
C ARG A 215 13.43 18.37 2.91
N ARG A 216 12.86 19.54 2.63
CA ARG A 216 13.05 20.23 1.34
C ARG A 216 14.51 20.65 1.12
N TYR A 217 15.23 20.94 2.20
CA TYR A 217 16.58 21.50 2.13
C TYR A 217 17.66 20.48 2.52
N GLY A 218 17.31 19.42 3.24
CA GLY A 218 18.29 18.46 3.73
C GLY A 218 17.73 17.11 4.15
N LEU A 219 18.64 16.24 4.58
CA LEU A 219 18.36 14.87 4.95
C LEU A 219 19.18 14.43 6.16
N ASN A 220 18.75 13.33 6.79
CA ASN A 220 19.45 12.69 7.90
C ASN A 220 20.28 11.51 7.37
N ARG A 221 21.58 11.48 7.62
CA ARG A 221 22.44 10.31 7.36
C ARG A 221 22.75 9.60 8.67
N VAL A 222 22.45 8.32 8.74
CA VAL A 222 22.88 7.46 9.85
C VAL A 222 24.17 6.74 9.44
N SER A 223 25.16 6.69 10.33
CA SER A 223 26.37 5.90 10.10
C SER A 223 26.22 4.53 10.75
N LEU A 224 26.65 3.47 10.07
CA LEU A 224 26.70 2.12 10.66
C LEU A 224 27.60 2.05 11.91
N LYS A 225 28.58 2.93 12.05
CA LYS A 225 29.43 3.04 13.24
C LYS A 225 28.73 3.72 14.42
N SER A 226 27.64 4.44 14.17
CA SER A 226 26.88 5.17 15.19
C SER A 226 25.40 5.19 14.79
N PRO A 227 24.74 4.03 14.80
CA PRO A 227 23.40 3.87 14.23
C PRO A 227 22.33 4.68 14.98
N ASN A 228 22.60 5.03 16.23
CA ASN A 228 21.69 5.79 17.08
C ASN A 228 21.88 7.31 16.98
N GLU A 229 22.69 7.80 16.03
CA GLU A 229 22.90 9.23 15.77
C GLU A 229 22.68 9.53 14.29
N THR A 230 21.90 10.58 14.02
CA THR A 230 21.76 11.15 12.68
C THR A 230 22.76 12.28 12.47
N ARG A 231 23.27 12.39 11.24
CA ARG A 231 24.06 13.52 10.76
C ARG A 231 23.25 14.27 9.72
N VAL A 232 22.95 15.54 10.02
CA VAL A 232 22.24 16.41 9.08
C VAL A 232 23.15 16.74 7.89
N ARG A 233 22.61 16.61 6.68
CA ARG A 233 23.22 17.02 5.42
C ARG A 233 22.25 17.91 4.66
N TRP A 234 22.78 18.86 3.90
CA TRP A 234 21.96 19.80 3.12
C TRP A 234 22.25 19.64 1.63
N TYR A 235 21.22 19.79 0.81
CA TYR A 235 21.33 19.72 -0.64
C TYR A 235 22.08 20.94 -1.18
N VAL A 236 23.02 20.72 -2.09
CA VAL A 236 23.84 21.78 -2.68
C VAL A 236 22.97 22.77 -3.46
N GLU A 237 21.96 22.30 -4.19
CA GLU A 237 21.11 23.12 -5.06
C GLU A 237 20.16 24.04 -4.29
N THR A 238 19.57 23.58 -3.19
CA THR A 238 18.63 24.36 -2.38
C THR A 238 19.30 25.11 -1.23
N PHE A 239 20.61 24.92 -1.04
CA PHE A 239 21.36 25.60 0.02
C PHE A 239 21.38 27.13 -0.11
N PRO A 240 21.47 27.75 -1.32
CA PRO A 240 21.43 29.20 -1.44
C PRO A 240 20.14 29.82 -0.89
N GLU A 241 18.98 29.20 -1.18
CA GLU A 241 17.67 29.62 -0.63
C GLU A 241 17.68 29.50 0.91
N LEU A 242 18.20 28.39 1.44
CA LEU A 242 18.34 28.18 2.87
C LEU A 242 19.27 29.23 3.52
N LEU A 243 20.36 29.59 2.84
CA LEU A 243 21.33 30.58 3.32
C LEU A 243 20.72 31.98 3.37
N GLU A 244 19.89 32.35 2.40
CA GLU A 244 19.15 33.61 2.43
C GLU A 244 18.19 33.68 3.64
N MET A 245 17.45 32.60 3.89
CA MET A 245 16.59 32.51 5.09
C MET A 245 17.38 32.64 6.39
N ILE A 246 18.54 31.96 6.48
CA ILE A 246 19.42 32.04 7.65
C ILE A 246 19.93 33.47 7.82
N THR A 247 20.40 34.11 6.75
CA THR A 247 20.98 35.45 6.78
C THR A 247 19.95 36.50 7.19
N LYS A 248 18.75 36.45 6.60
CA LYS A 248 17.66 37.35 6.96
C LYS A 248 17.31 37.27 8.45
N LYS A 249 17.22 36.05 8.99
CA LYS A 249 16.94 35.82 10.42
C LYS A 249 18.11 36.17 11.33
N TYR A 250 19.34 36.05 10.82
CA TYR A 250 20.54 36.45 11.53
C TYR A 250 20.58 37.98 11.71
N ASP A 251 20.33 38.73 10.64
CA ASP A 251 20.31 40.19 10.66
C ASP A 251 19.17 40.74 11.53
N GLU A 252 17.97 40.13 11.47
CA GLU A 252 16.84 40.46 12.37
C GLU A 252 17.21 40.27 13.85
N ALA A 253 17.97 39.22 14.18
CA ALA A 253 18.37 38.93 15.55
C ALA A 253 19.49 39.85 16.05
N ASP A 254 20.40 40.29 15.18
CA ASP A 254 21.49 41.21 15.52
C ASP A 254 20.99 42.66 15.71
N LEU A 255 19.92 43.04 14.99
CA LEU A 255 19.23 44.33 15.16
C LEU A 255 18.48 44.46 16.49
N LEU A 256 17.99 43.34 17.05
CA LEU A 256 17.30 43.31 18.35
C LEU A 256 18.25 43.23 19.56
N ALA A 257 19.54 42.99 19.32
CA ALA A 257 20.57 42.85 20.35
C ALA A 257 21.40 44.13 20.57
N LYS A 258 21.15 45.19 19.78
CA LYS A 258 21.72 46.53 19.94
C LYS A 258 20.71 47.47 20.59
#